data_AF-A0A8E1W5M8-F1
#
_entry.id   AF-A0A8E1W5M8-F1
#
_cell.length_a   1.000
_cell.length_b   1.000
_cell.length_c   1.000
_cell.angle_alpha   90.00
_cell.angle_beta   90.00
_cell.angle_gamma   90.00
#
_symmetry.space_group_name_H-M   'P 1'
#
loop_
_entity.id
_entity.type
_entity.pdbx_description
1 polymer ?
#
loop_
_entity_poly.entity_id
_entity_poly.type
_entity_poly.pdbx_seq_one_letter_code
_entity_poly.pdbx_strand_id
1 'polypeptide(L)'
;VCRAIADCAEEATDALIGLLEHYARAADPSVERTGRRLEDEFELASEGMNSTRGVAAAAIGQILLAQETYAPRLLPTVEKLAQDPILSVRAEATRAVSALFKSHLEQALDVADALFATSDIEIHLSNHANELLLYAVFRAGPRFSRHLNRALEADSPIAVRAGHIWANAYLNDRLPQACTPDVTDLPILARQGAAETMATAPHLAPDELVRLFDDGDPDVRKAAAAAIRVLHEPDSASISEHVVAAFAASCAFPDHFGDLFHSLEQSLRLLPSTTIIACERAVDHAGVELGDLSRAAAAISRDIVTVVLRLYRQGDAVMRDRCLDVVDKLADVGAYGLPEALQHESRTDGGPGPG
;
A
#
# COMPACT_ATOMS: atom_id res chain seq x y z
N VAL A 1 -8.40 -28.01 -20.54
CA VAL A 1 -9.33 -28.78 -19.68
C VAL A 1 -9.45 -28.13 -18.31
N CYS A 2 -8.39 -28.07 -17.49
CA CYS A 2 -8.45 -27.47 -16.14
C CYS A 2 -9.07 -26.05 -16.11
N ARG A 3 -8.70 -25.15 -17.04
CA ARG A 3 -9.33 -23.82 -17.15
C ARG A 3 -10.85 -23.87 -17.36
N ALA A 4 -11.31 -24.71 -18.29
CA ALA A 4 -12.74 -24.89 -18.53
C ALA A 4 -13.48 -25.51 -17.34
N ILE A 5 -12.82 -26.36 -16.54
CA ILE A 5 -13.38 -26.85 -15.27
C ILE A 5 -13.52 -25.71 -14.27
N ALA A 6 -12.52 -24.84 -14.20
CA ALA A 6 -12.50 -23.67 -13.33
C ALA A 6 -13.63 -22.68 -13.69
N ASP A 7 -13.86 -22.44 -14.99
CA ASP A 7 -14.95 -21.58 -15.48
C ASP A 7 -16.36 -22.09 -15.11
N CYS A 8 -16.50 -23.39 -14.85
CA CYS A 8 -17.75 -24.03 -14.43
C CYS A 8 -17.69 -24.49 -12.95
N ALA A 9 -16.91 -23.80 -12.10
CA ALA A 9 -16.62 -24.28 -10.74
C ALA A 9 -17.86 -24.53 -9.86
N GLU A 10 -18.94 -23.76 -10.04
CA GLU A 10 -20.20 -23.93 -9.31
C GLU A 10 -20.96 -25.22 -9.70
N GLU A 11 -20.71 -25.75 -10.89
CA GLU A 11 -21.37 -26.94 -11.44
C GLU A 11 -20.44 -28.18 -11.43
N ALA A 12 -19.33 -28.10 -10.69
CA ALA A 12 -18.34 -29.16 -10.67
C ALA A 12 -18.94 -30.48 -10.17
N THR A 13 -18.56 -31.56 -10.83
CA THR A 13 -19.01 -32.92 -10.52
C THR A 13 -17.83 -33.79 -10.10
N ASP A 14 -18.10 -34.94 -9.47
CA ASP A 14 -17.05 -35.89 -9.07
C ASP A 14 -16.13 -36.32 -10.22
N ALA A 15 -16.64 -36.35 -11.45
CA ALA A 15 -15.89 -36.65 -12.65
C ALA A 15 -14.91 -35.51 -13.00
N LEU A 16 -15.34 -34.25 -12.88
CA LEU A 16 -14.48 -33.09 -13.09
C LEU A 16 -13.40 -32.98 -12.00
N ILE A 17 -13.75 -33.29 -10.74
CA ILE A 17 -12.77 -33.40 -9.66
C ILE A 17 -11.73 -34.49 -9.96
N GLY A 18 -12.18 -35.65 -10.44
CA GLY A 18 -11.29 -36.74 -10.85
C GLY A 18 -10.31 -36.35 -11.96
N LEU A 19 -10.74 -35.52 -12.92
CA LEU A 19 -9.87 -34.98 -13.96
C LEU A 19 -8.83 -34.00 -13.37
N LEU A 20 -9.22 -33.13 -12.45
CA LEU A 20 -8.26 -32.23 -11.79
C LEU A 20 -7.21 -33.01 -10.99
N GLU A 21 -7.63 -34.03 -10.24
CA GLU A 21 -6.73 -34.94 -9.52
C GLU A 21 -5.77 -35.68 -10.46
N HIS A 22 -6.22 -36.02 -11.67
CA HIS A 22 -5.38 -36.62 -12.69
C HIS A 22 -4.33 -35.62 -13.22
N TYR A 23 -4.74 -34.43 -13.63
CA TYR A 23 -3.84 -33.41 -14.18
C TYR A 23 -2.86 -32.86 -13.13
N ALA A 24 -3.25 -32.81 -11.86
CA ALA A 24 -2.36 -32.46 -10.75
C ALA A 24 -1.18 -33.44 -10.60
N ARG A 25 -1.26 -34.64 -11.21
CA ARG A 25 -0.20 -35.66 -11.20
C ARG A 25 0.47 -35.83 -12.55
N ALA A 26 0.11 -35.01 -13.54
CA ALA A 26 0.69 -35.12 -14.87
C ALA A 26 2.20 -34.85 -14.83
N ALA A 27 2.95 -35.61 -15.62
CA ALA A 27 4.32 -35.26 -15.96
C ALA A 27 4.25 -34.03 -16.88
N ASP A 28 4.89 -32.92 -16.49
CA ASP A 28 4.82 -31.69 -17.25
C ASP A 28 5.71 -31.79 -18.50
N PRO A 29 5.17 -31.62 -19.73
CA PRO A 29 5.91 -31.90 -20.96
C PRO A 29 6.87 -30.79 -21.42
N SER A 30 7.07 -29.73 -20.65
CA SER A 30 8.08 -28.70 -20.93
C SER A 30 9.18 -28.76 -19.88
N VAL A 31 10.39 -29.07 -20.35
CA VAL A 31 11.68 -29.00 -19.65
C VAL A 31 11.60 -28.07 -18.43
N GLU A 32 11.65 -28.70 -17.25
CA GLU A 32 11.96 -28.07 -15.98
C GLU A 32 13.20 -27.20 -16.19
N ARG A 33 13.04 -25.89 -16.39
CA ARG A 33 14.15 -24.93 -16.42
C ARG A 33 14.67 -24.76 -14.99
N THR A 34 15.21 -25.84 -14.46
CA THR A 34 16.00 -25.85 -13.23
C THR A 34 17.23 -24.99 -13.51
N GLY A 35 17.26 -23.78 -12.93
CA GLY A 35 18.43 -22.90 -12.96
C GLY A 35 18.22 -21.49 -13.47
N ARG A 36 17.01 -21.07 -13.88
CA ARG A 36 16.74 -19.64 -14.09
C ARG A 36 16.29 -19.03 -12.77
N ARG A 37 17.02 -18.02 -12.29
CA ARG A 37 16.58 -17.19 -11.17
C ARG A 37 15.40 -16.38 -11.67
N LEU A 38 14.22 -16.58 -11.09
CA LEU A 38 13.05 -15.76 -11.40
C LEU A 38 13.29 -14.39 -10.80
N GLU A 39 13.25 -13.36 -11.65
CA GLU A 39 13.57 -11.98 -11.24
C GLU A 39 12.32 -11.20 -10.84
N ASP A 40 11.14 -11.63 -11.29
CA ASP A 40 9.87 -10.96 -11.01
C ASP A 40 8.66 -11.89 -10.92
N GLU A 41 7.54 -11.29 -10.49
CA GLU A 41 6.24 -11.97 -10.36
C GLU A 41 5.70 -12.48 -11.69
N PHE A 42 5.88 -11.73 -12.77
CA PHE A 42 5.30 -12.04 -14.07
C PHE A 42 5.89 -13.33 -14.62
N GLU A 43 7.20 -13.55 -14.46
CA GLU A 43 7.85 -14.81 -14.83
C GLU A 43 7.31 -15.98 -14.01
N LEU A 44 7.21 -15.85 -12.68
CA LEU A 44 6.71 -16.91 -11.79
C LEU A 44 5.26 -17.30 -12.12
N ALA A 45 4.38 -16.31 -12.29
CA ALA A 45 2.97 -16.53 -12.63
C ALA A 45 2.80 -17.10 -14.05
N SER A 46 3.56 -16.58 -15.02
CA SER A 46 3.54 -17.05 -16.40
C SER A 46 3.97 -18.52 -16.50
N GLU A 47 5.03 -18.91 -15.80
CA GLU A 47 5.46 -20.32 -15.77
C GLU A 47 4.39 -21.24 -15.16
N GLY A 48 3.74 -20.81 -14.07
CA GLY A 48 2.68 -21.58 -13.41
C GLY A 48 1.46 -21.77 -14.30
N MET A 49 1.02 -20.70 -14.98
CA MET A 49 -0.12 -20.74 -15.91
C MET A 49 0.15 -21.55 -17.18
N ASN A 50 1.41 -21.77 -17.52
CA ASN A 50 1.84 -22.58 -18.67
C ASN A 50 2.20 -24.03 -18.28
N SER A 51 2.10 -24.38 -16.98
CA SER A 51 2.26 -25.73 -16.47
C SER A 51 0.92 -26.47 -16.37
N THR A 52 0.91 -27.76 -16.70
CA THR A 52 -0.30 -28.59 -16.51
C THR A 52 -0.71 -28.66 -15.04
N ARG A 53 0.27 -28.85 -14.14
CA ARG A 53 0.03 -28.95 -12.70
C ARG A 53 -0.32 -27.59 -12.09
N GLY A 54 0.33 -26.51 -12.54
CA GLY A 54 0.00 -25.15 -12.08
C GLY A 54 -1.44 -24.75 -12.41
N VAL A 55 -1.89 -24.97 -13.65
CA VAL A 55 -3.29 -24.71 -14.03
C VAL A 55 -4.27 -25.62 -13.29
N ALA A 56 -3.89 -26.88 -13.01
CA ALA A 56 -4.73 -27.75 -12.17
C ALA A 56 -4.84 -27.22 -10.73
N ALA A 57 -3.75 -26.72 -10.14
CA ALA A 57 -3.73 -26.13 -8.81
C ALA A 57 -4.64 -24.89 -8.71
N ALA A 58 -4.54 -23.99 -9.70
CA ALA A 58 -5.40 -22.82 -9.78
C ALA A 58 -6.89 -23.19 -9.91
N ALA A 59 -7.21 -24.16 -10.77
CA ALA A 59 -8.57 -24.65 -10.96
C ALA A 59 -9.13 -25.29 -9.67
N ILE A 60 -8.32 -26.09 -8.96
CA ILE A 60 -8.70 -26.64 -7.65
C ILE A 60 -9.03 -25.52 -6.66
N GLY A 61 -8.26 -24.43 -6.64
CA GLY A 61 -8.57 -23.29 -5.78
C GLY A 61 -9.92 -22.64 -6.08
N GLN A 62 -10.25 -22.43 -7.35
CA GLN A 62 -11.56 -21.89 -7.75
C GLN A 62 -12.71 -22.82 -7.35
N ILE A 63 -12.53 -24.13 -7.54
CA ILE A 63 -13.50 -25.14 -7.12
C ILE A 63 -13.72 -25.10 -5.61
N LEU A 64 -12.66 -25.01 -4.81
CA LEU A 64 -12.78 -24.99 -3.35
C LEU A 64 -13.44 -23.70 -2.83
N LEU A 65 -13.27 -22.58 -3.53
CA LEU A 65 -13.98 -21.34 -3.23
C LEU A 65 -15.48 -21.44 -3.53
N ALA A 66 -15.84 -22.06 -4.66
CA ALA A 66 -17.22 -22.22 -5.09
C ALA A 66 -17.96 -23.33 -4.33
N GLN A 67 -17.28 -24.45 -4.05
CA GLN A 67 -17.83 -25.69 -3.51
C GLN A 67 -16.92 -26.30 -2.43
N GLU A 68 -17.04 -25.78 -1.22
CA GLU A 68 -16.25 -26.20 -0.06
C GLU A 68 -16.45 -27.68 0.35
N THR A 69 -17.54 -28.31 -0.11
CA THR A 69 -17.83 -29.74 0.12
C THR A 69 -16.78 -30.66 -0.47
N TYR A 70 -16.04 -30.21 -1.50
CA TYR A 70 -14.95 -30.98 -2.10
C TYR A 70 -13.63 -30.90 -1.34
N ALA A 71 -13.52 -30.03 -0.32
CA ALA A 71 -12.29 -29.84 0.44
C ALA A 71 -11.70 -31.13 1.03
N PRO A 72 -12.46 -32.03 1.71
CA PRO A 72 -11.89 -33.27 2.23
C PRO A 72 -11.29 -34.19 1.15
N ARG A 73 -11.88 -34.19 -0.05
CA ARG A 73 -11.41 -35.00 -1.19
C ARG A 73 -10.16 -34.39 -1.82
N LEU A 74 -10.15 -33.06 -1.99
CA LEU A 74 -9.07 -32.35 -2.68
C LEU A 74 -7.86 -32.05 -1.80
N LEU A 75 -8.00 -32.05 -0.47
CA LEU A 75 -6.94 -31.73 0.47
C LEU A 75 -5.63 -32.51 0.21
N PRO A 76 -5.62 -33.85 0.01
CA PRO A 76 -4.39 -34.58 -0.29
C PRO A 76 -3.74 -34.19 -1.63
N THR A 77 -4.51 -33.64 -2.56
CA THR A 77 -4.00 -33.12 -3.83
C THR A 77 -3.40 -31.73 -3.64
N VAL A 78 -4.05 -30.87 -2.85
CA VAL A 78 -3.53 -29.54 -2.47
C VAL A 78 -2.21 -29.68 -1.71
N GLU A 79 -2.13 -30.59 -0.74
CA GLU A 79 -0.89 -30.90 0.00
C GLU A 79 0.28 -31.24 -0.93
N LYS A 80 0.04 -32.06 -1.95
CA LYS A 80 1.06 -32.45 -2.92
C LYS A 80 1.50 -31.30 -3.81
N LEU A 81 0.55 -30.49 -4.29
CA LEU A 81 0.84 -29.33 -5.15
C LEU A 81 1.57 -28.21 -4.38
N ALA A 82 1.25 -28.04 -3.09
CA ALA A 82 1.95 -27.10 -2.21
C ALA A 82 3.43 -27.49 -1.96
N GLN A 83 3.77 -28.76 -2.18
CA GLN A 83 5.13 -29.31 -2.07
C GLN A 83 5.70 -29.72 -3.44
N ASP A 84 5.13 -29.21 -4.54
CA ASP A 84 5.60 -29.52 -5.88
C ASP A 84 7.08 -29.10 -6.04
N PRO A 85 7.91 -29.90 -6.74
CA PRO A 85 9.30 -29.53 -6.98
C PRO A 85 9.45 -28.22 -7.77
N ILE A 86 8.43 -27.80 -8.52
CA ILE A 86 8.45 -26.59 -9.33
C ILE A 86 7.86 -25.42 -8.53
N LEU A 87 8.66 -24.36 -8.35
CA LEU A 87 8.26 -23.17 -7.57
C LEU A 87 6.99 -22.50 -8.12
N SER A 88 6.86 -22.39 -9.45
CA SER A 88 5.67 -21.80 -10.08
C SER A 88 4.39 -22.62 -9.84
N VAL A 89 4.49 -23.95 -9.75
CA VAL A 89 3.35 -24.80 -9.36
C VAL A 89 2.99 -24.58 -7.89
N ARG A 90 3.97 -24.48 -6.99
CA ARG A 90 3.74 -24.14 -5.58
C ARG A 90 3.07 -22.77 -5.43
N ALA A 91 3.52 -21.78 -6.20
CA ALA A 91 2.93 -20.45 -6.23
C ALA A 91 1.45 -20.51 -6.66
N GLU A 92 1.11 -21.28 -7.69
CA GLU A 92 -0.29 -21.49 -8.11
C GLU A 92 -1.11 -22.24 -7.04
N ALA A 93 -0.51 -23.19 -6.32
CA ALA A 93 -1.16 -23.94 -5.25
C ALA A 93 -1.59 -23.08 -4.05
N THR A 94 -0.95 -21.92 -3.84
CA THR A 94 -1.35 -20.99 -2.75
C THR A 94 -2.82 -20.59 -2.82
N ARG A 95 -3.41 -20.46 -4.02
CA ARG A 95 -4.85 -20.16 -4.18
C ARG A 95 -5.73 -21.25 -3.59
N ALA A 96 -5.36 -22.52 -3.81
CA ALA A 96 -6.08 -23.66 -3.25
C ALA A 96 -5.92 -23.75 -1.73
N VAL A 97 -4.72 -23.45 -1.21
CA VAL A 97 -4.50 -23.38 0.24
C VAL A 97 -5.33 -22.25 0.87
N SER A 98 -5.34 -21.06 0.27
CA SER A 98 -6.17 -19.93 0.72
C SER A 98 -7.67 -20.27 0.70
N ALA A 99 -8.15 -20.98 -0.31
CA ALA A 99 -9.55 -21.42 -0.36
C ALA A 99 -9.96 -22.30 0.83
N LEU A 100 -9.03 -23.10 1.36
CA LEU A 100 -9.28 -23.96 2.52
C LEU A 100 -9.43 -23.18 3.83
N PHE A 101 -8.98 -21.92 3.93
CA PHE A 101 -9.11 -21.12 5.16
C PHE A 101 -10.56 -20.95 5.61
N LYS A 102 -11.51 -20.98 4.68
CA LYS A 102 -12.93 -20.79 4.97
C LYS A 102 -13.54 -21.98 5.74
N SER A 103 -13.15 -23.21 5.41
CA SER A 103 -13.81 -24.43 5.87
C SER A 103 -12.90 -25.40 6.63
N HIS A 104 -11.58 -25.36 6.41
CA HIS A 104 -10.59 -26.31 6.92
C HIS A 104 -9.33 -25.56 7.40
N LEU A 105 -9.52 -24.61 8.33
CA LEU A 105 -8.47 -23.65 8.73
C LEU A 105 -7.18 -24.33 9.23
N GLU A 106 -7.25 -25.28 10.14
CA GLU A 106 -6.05 -25.93 10.70
C GLU A 106 -5.25 -26.68 9.63
N GLN A 107 -5.94 -27.43 8.75
CA GLN A 107 -5.27 -28.10 7.63
C GLN A 107 -4.68 -27.09 6.65
N ALA A 108 -5.37 -25.99 6.37
CA ALA A 108 -4.85 -24.93 5.52
C ALA A 108 -3.58 -24.30 6.11
N LEU A 109 -3.55 -24.06 7.43
CA LEU A 109 -2.37 -23.57 8.14
C LEU A 109 -1.22 -24.59 8.12
N ASP A 110 -1.52 -25.89 8.24
CA ASP A 110 -0.51 -26.95 8.11
C ASP A 110 0.14 -26.97 6.73
N VAL A 111 -0.69 -26.89 5.67
CA VAL A 111 -0.20 -26.87 4.29
C VAL A 111 0.56 -25.58 3.99
N ALA A 112 0.07 -24.42 4.43
CA ALA A 112 0.74 -23.15 4.24
C ALA A 112 2.11 -23.11 4.93
N ASP A 113 2.20 -23.61 6.16
CA ASP A 113 3.46 -23.65 6.91
C ASP A 113 4.49 -24.55 6.24
N ALA A 114 4.07 -25.74 5.76
CA ALA A 114 4.93 -26.63 4.99
C ALA A 114 5.39 -26.01 3.65
N LEU A 115 4.48 -25.31 2.95
CA LEU A 115 4.78 -24.61 1.70
C LEU A 115 5.87 -23.56 1.92
N PHE A 116 5.72 -22.66 2.89
CA PHE A 116 6.73 -21.61 3.15
C PHE A 116 8.04 -22.18 3.71
N ALA A 117 7.98 -23.24 4.53
CA ALA A 117 9.17 -23.88 5.09
C ALA A 117 10.05 -24.56 4.02
N THR A 118 9.45 -25.08 2.96
CA THR A 118 10.15 -25.84 1.91
C THR A 118 10.43 -25.02 0.64
N SER A 119 9.90 -23.80 0.56
CA SER A 119 10.09 -22.93 -0.60
C SER A 119 11.29 -22.01 -0.45
N ASP A 120 11.93 -21.77 -1.59
CA ASP A 120 12.90 -20.68 -1.74
C ASP A 120 12.20 -19.34 -1.53
N ILE A 121 12.98 -18.29 -1.24
CA ILE A 121 12.42 -17.00 -0.84
C ILE A 121 11.60 -16.37 -1.97
N GLU A 122 11.93 -16.71 -3.22
CA GLU A 122 11.28 -16.31 -4.46
C GLU A 122 9.79 -16.70 -4.54
N ILE A 123 9.28 -17.58 -3.66
CA ILE A 123 7.83 -17.82 -3.53
C ILE A 123 7.07 -16.51 -3.25
N HIS A 124 7.70 -15.57 -2.53
CA HIS A 124 7.15 -14.26 -2.21
C HIS A 124 7.16 -13.28 -3.38
N LEU A 125 7.64 -13.66 -4.58
CA LEU A 125 7.34 -12.91 -5.79
C LEU A 125 5.86 -13.07 -6.19
N SER A 126 5.18 -14.14 -5.77
CA SER A 126 3.75 -14.35 -6.03
C SER A 126 2.87 -13.50 -5.11
N ASN A 127 1.97 -12.71 -5.70
CA ASN A 127 0.94 -11.98 -4.94
C ASN A 127 0.10 -12.92 -4.06
N HIS A 128 -0.33 -14.06 -4.58
CA HIS A 128 -1.16 -15.00 -3.82
C HIS A 128 -0.41 -15.68 -2.67
N ALA A 129 0.90 -15.86 -2.79
CA ALA A 129 1.72 -16.33 -1.67
C ALA A 129 1.80 -15.28 -0.55
N ASN A 130 1.90 -14.00 -0.90
CA ASN A 130 1.92 -12.91 0.08
C ASN A 130 0.55 -12.72 0.75
N GLU A 131 -0.55 -12.81 -0.01
CA GLU A 131 -1.92 -12.83 0.55
C GLU A 131 -2.11 -14.01 1.52
N LEU A 132 -1.66 -15.20 1.13
CA LEU A 132 -1.70 -16.38 1.99
C LEU A 132 -0.89 -16.17 3.27
N LEU A 133 0.33 -15.62 3.18
CA LEU A 133 1.16 -15.33 4.35
C LEU A 133 0.48 -14.30 5.26
N LEU A 134 -0.11 -13.24 4.71
CA LEU A 134 -0.86 -12.23 5.47
C LEU A 134 -2.00 -12.87 6.26
N TYR A 135 -2.83 -13.68 5.61
CA TYR A 135 -3.94 -14.37 6.28
C TYR A 135 -3.44 -15.36 7.33
N ALA A 136 -2.35 -16.07 7.06
CA ALA A 136 -1.74 -16.99 7.99
C ALA A 136 -1.19 -16.27 9.23
N VAL A 137 -0.57 -15.09 9.07
CA VAL A 137 -0.13 -14.23 10.18
C VAL A 137 -1.33 -13.77 11.01
N PHE A 138 -2.42 -13.35 10.38
CA PHE A 138 -3.62 -12.89 11.09
C PHE A 138 -4.31 -13.97 11.92
N ARG A 139 -4.19 -15.24 11.49
CA ARG A 139 -4.83 -16.39 12.12
C ARG A 139 -3.91 -17.13 13.11
N ALA A 140 -2.63 -17.23 12.80
CA ALA A 140 -1.66 -18.03 13.55
C ALA A 140 -0.28 -17.34 13.63
N GLY A 141 -0.26 -16.06 13.97
CA GLY A 141 0.94 -15.20 14.01
C GLY A 141 2.21 -15.86 14.57
N PRO A 142 2.19 -16.47 15.77
CA PRO A 142 3.37 -17.14 16.33
C PRO A 142 3.98 -18.20 15.42
N ARG A 143 3.16 -18.94 14.67
CA ARG A 143 3.58 -20.00 13.74
C ARG A 143 4.25 -19.45 12.48
N PHE A 144 3.73 -18.34 11.96
CA PHE A 144 4.17 -17.76 10.68
C PHE A 144 5.19 -16.61 10.82
N SER A 145 5.47 -16.17 12.05
CA SER A 145 6.46 -15.11 12.33
C SER A 145 7.83 -15.39 11.71
N ARG A 146 8.30 -16.64 11.74
CA ARG A 146 9.58 -17.05 11.11
C ARG A 146 9.61 -16.82 9.60
N HIS A 147 8.47 -17.03 8.92
CA HIS A 147 8.37 -16.88 7.47
C HIS A 147 8.30 -15.40 7.11
N LEU A 148 7.53 -14.62 7.88
CA LEU A 148 7.49 -13.16 7.73
C LEU A 148 8.87 -12.54 7.99
N ASN A 149 9.54 -12.86 9.10
CA ASN A 149 10.87 -12.36 9.42
C ASN A 149 11.89 -12.70 8.33
N ARG A 150 11.89 -13.94 7.81
CA ARG A 150 12.76 -14.32 6.69
C ARG A 150 12.52 -13.46 5.45
N ALA A 151 11.27 -13.12 5.15
CA ALA A 151 10.93 -12.27 4.00
C ALA A 151 11.27 -10.79 4.21
N LEU A 152 11.15 -10.28 5.45
CA LEU A 152 11.53 -8.90 5.81
C LEU A 152 13.04 -8.65 5.63
N GLU A 153 13.86 -9.67 5.86
CA GLU A 153 15.33 -9.62 5.74
C GLU A 153 15.84 -9.82 4.28
N ALA A 154 14.96 -9.88 3.28
CA ALA A 154 15.37 -10.11 1.90
C ALA A 154 15.95 -8.84 1.25
N ASP A 155 17.10 -8.94 0.59
CA ASP A 155 17.69 -7.82 -0.18
C ASP A 155 17.07 -7.70 -1.59
N SER A 156 15.74 -7.72 -1.69
CA SER A 156 15.00 -7.73 -2.97
C SER A 156 13.60 -7.13 -2.80
N PRO A 157 12.81 -6.96 -3.88
CA PRO A 157 11.41 -6.51 -3.78
C PRO A 157 10.53 -7.36 -2.86
N ILE A 158 10.97 -8.56 -2.48
CA ILE A 158 10.32 -9.41 -1.48
C ILE A 158 10.23 -8.72 -0.11
N ALA A 159 11.28 -7.99 0.31
CA ALA A 159 11.23 -7.29 1.59
C ALA A 159 10.19 -6.17 1.59
N VAL A 160 10.02 -5.45 0.48
CA VAL A 160 8.94 -4.45 0.33
C VAL A 160 7.58 -5.11 0.53
N ARG A 161 7.34 -6.24 -0.13
CA ARG A 161 6.09 -7.02 0.00
C ARG A 161 5.88 -7.54 1.43
N ALA A 162 6.95 -8.01 2.09
CA ALA A 162 6.90 -8.41 3.49
C ALA A 162 6.61 -7.22 4.41
N GLY A 163 7.12 -6.03 4.10
CA GLY A 163 6.81 -4.77 4.74
C GLY A 163 5.32 -4.43 4.70
N HIS A 164 4.67 -4.64 3.54
CA HIS A 164 3.21 -4.50 3.43
C HIS A 164 2.47 -5.45 4.38
N ILE A 165 2.91 -6.71 4.47
CA ILE A 165 2.32 -7.70 5.40
C ILE A 165 2.52 -7.28 6.85
N TRP A 166 3.74 -6.85 7.20
CA TRP A 166 4.08 -6.38 8.55
C TRP A 166 3.20 -5.19 8.95
N ALA A 167 3.07 -4.18 8.08
CA ALA A 167 2.25 -3.00 8.37
C ALA A 167 0.77 -3.36 8.48
N ASN A 168 0.24 -4.21 7.60
CA ASN A 168 -1.14 -4.69 7.73
C ASN A 168 -1.36 -5.42 9.06
N ALA A 169 -0.41 -6.25 9.50
CA ALA A 169 -0.50 -6.93 10.80
C ALA A 169 -0.39 -5.95 11.97
N TYR A 170 0.48 -4.95 11.89
CA TYR A 170 0.64 -3.89 12.87
C TYR A 170 -0.65 -3.08 13.04
N LEU A 171 -1.21 -2.55 11.94
CA LEU A 171 -2.42 -1.72 11.94
C LEU A 171 -3.68 -2.45 12.42
N ASN A 172 -3.66 -3.79 12.44
CA ASN A 172 -4.78 -4.62 12.88
C ASN A 172 -4.56 -5.27 14.25
N ASP A 173 -3.53 -4.87 15.00
CA ASP A 173 -3.13 -5.48 16.28
C ASP A 173 -2.88 -6.99 16.17
N ARG A 174 -2.39 -7.45 15.01
CA ARG A 174 -2.10 -8.86 14.68
C ARG A 174 -0.62 -9.15 14.47
N LEU A 175 0.25 -8.17 14.70
CA LEU A 175 1.69 -8.38 14.53
C LEU A 175 2.20 -9.44 15.51
N PRO A 176 2.86 -10.52 15.04
CA PRO A 176 3.41 -11.54 15.93
C PRO A 176 4.47 -10.95 16.87
N GLN A 177 4.47 -11.36 18.14
CA GLN A 177 5.45 -10.89 19.14
C GLN A 177 6.92 -11.13 18.75
N ALA A 178 7.20 -12.13 17.90
CA ALA A 178 8.54 -12.44 17.42
C ALA A 178 9.00 -11.51 16.28
N CYS A 179 8.13 -10.66 15.76
CA CYS A 179 8.49 -9.58 14.83
C CYS A 179 8.84 -8.32 15.64
N THR A 180 9.74 -7.48 15.14
CA THR A 180 9.96 -6.16 15.76
C THR A 180 8.68 -5.33 15.67
N PRO A 181 8.22 -4.69 16.76
CA PRO A 181 7.07 -3.79 16.73
C PRO A 181 7.44 -2.39 16.25
N ASP A 182 8.74 -2.04 16.19
CA ASP A 182 9.18 -0.73 15.73
C ASP A 182 9.48 -0.77 14.23
N VAL A 183 8.78 0.08 13.49
CA VAL A 183 8.96 0.24 12.03
C VAL A 183 10.39 0.68 11.69
N THR A 184 11.08 1.41 12.58
CA THR A 184 12.45 1.88 12.31
C THR A 184 13.49 0.76 12.40
N ASP A 185 13.18 -0.33 13.09
CA ASP A 185 14.05 -1.50 13.21
C ASP A 185 13.99 -2.42 11.98
N LEU A 186 13.01 -2.21 11.08
CA LEU A 186 12.90 -2.97 9.84
C LEU A 186 14.07 -2.64 8.89
N PRO A 187 14.55 -3.62 8.09
CA PRO A 187 15.43 -3.34 6.95
C PRO A 187 14.82 -2.31 6.00
N ILE A 188 15.67 -1.55 5.28
CA ILE A 188 15.25 -0.39 4.48
C ILE A 188 14.09 -0.73 3.52
N LEU A 189 14.22 -1.81 2.74
CA LEU A 189 13.18 -2.22 1.79
C LEU A 189 11.87 -2.63 2.48
N ALA A 190 11.95 -3.33 3.60
CA ALA A 190 10.77 -3.68 4.39
C ALA A 190 10.10 -2.45 5.01
N ARG A 191 10.91 -1.50 5.48
CA ARG A 191 10.44 -0.23 6.01
C ARG A 191 9.75 0.62 4.94
N GLN A 192 10.26 0.60 3.71
CA GLN A 192 9.60 1.24 2.56
C GLN A 192 8.21 0.64 2.33
N GLY A 193 8.09 -0.70 2.27
CA GLY A 193 6.79 -1.35 2.12
C GLY A 193 5.83 -1.03 3.29
N ALA A 194 6.34 -1.04 4.52
CA ALA A 194 5.53 -0.67 5.68
C ALA A 194 5.01 0.77 5.56
N ALA A 195 5.86 1.72 5.15
CA ALA A 195 5.50 3.11 4.91
C ALA A 195 4.43 3.26 3.82
N GLU A 196 4.55 2.52 2.70
CA GLU A 196 3.56 2.53 1.62
C GLU A 196 2.17 2.09 2.11
N THR A 197 2.11 1.04 2.94
CA THR A 197 0.83 0.58 3.52
C THR A 197 0.26 1.59 4.52
N MET A 198 1.09 2.09 5.44
CA MET A 198 0.64 3.08 6.44
C MET A 198 0.14 4.37 5.78
N ALA A 199 0.73 4.77 4.66
CA ALA A 199 0.30 5.92 3.88
C ALA A 199 -1.12 5.80 3.30
N THR A 200 -1.65 4.59 3.12
CA THR A 200 -3.04 4.41 2.65
C THR A 200 -4.08 4.67 3.74
N ALA A 201 -3.68 4.62 5.02
CA ALA A 201 -4.58 4.81 6.16
C ALA A 201 -3.89 5.62 7.27
N PRO A 202 -3.57 6.91 7.02
CA PRO A 202 -2.75 7.70 7.94
C PRO A 202 -3.38 7.94 9.32
N HIS A 203 -4.69 7.77 9.43
CA HIS A 203 -5.41 7.85 10.69
C HIS A 203 -5.17 6.64 11.61
N LEU A 204 -4.72 5.51 11.07
CA LEU A 204 -4.43 4.29 11.85
C LEU A 204 -3.00 4.21 12.37
N ALA A 205 -2.06 4.96 11.77
CA ALA A 205 -0.65 5.00 12.21
C ALA A 205 -0.05 6.41 12.11
N PRO A 206 -0.65 7.41 12.78
CA PRO A 206 -0.15 8.79 12.71
C PRO A 206 1.27 8.90 13.28
N ASP A 207 1.56 8.24 14.40
CA ASP A 207 2.85 8.36 15.08
C ASP A 207 3.98 7.70 14.29
N GLU A 208 3.71 6.57 13.62
CA GLU A 208 4.67 5.88 12.76
C GLU A 208 4.98 6.72 11.53
N LEU A 209 3.95 7.30 10.88
CA LEU A 209 4.15 8.18 9.73
C LEU A 209 4.98 9.41 10.09
N VAL A 210 4.73 10.02 11.25
CA VAL A 210 5.55 11.13 11.75
C VAL A 210 7.02 10.75 11.84
N ARG A 211 7.33 9.54 12.34
CA ARG A 211 8.72 9.05 12.37
C ARG A 211 9.28 8.82 10.97
N LEU A 212 8.49 8.24 10.06
CA LEU A 212 8.92 7.88 8.71
C LEU A 212 9.10 9.08 7.76
N PHE A 213 8.47 10.23 8.04
CA PHE A 213 8.73 11.46 7.27
C PHE A 213 10.18 11.96 7.40
N ASP A 214 10.87 11.60 8.47
CA ASP A 214 12.27 11.91 8.74
C ASP A 214 13.18 10.68 8.64
N ASP A 215 12.75 9.64 7.93
CA ASP A 215 13.56 8.43 7.73
C ASP A 215 14.91 8.79 7.05
N GLY A 216 15.97 8.08 7.45
CA GLY A 216 17.29 8.25 6.86
C GLY A 216 17.32 7.92 5.37
N ASP A 217 16.43 7.04 4.91
CA ASP A 217 16.34 6.63 3.51
C ASP A 217 15.31 7.47 2.72
N PRO A 218 15.69 8.06 1.57
CA PRO A 218 14.80 8.90 0.76
C PRO A 218 13.59 8.16 0.17
N ASP A 219 13.72 6.87 -0.16
CA ASP A 219 12.61 6.11 -0.74
C ASP A 219 11.57 5.78 0.34
N VAL A 220 12.00 5.54 1.58
CA VAL A 220 11.10 5.42 2.73
C VAL A 220 10.37 6.74 3.01
N ARG A 221 11.08 7.87 3.00
CA ARG A 221 10.45 9.20 3.17
C ARG A 221 9.39 9.46 2.11
N LYS A 222 9.71 9.16 0.85
CA LYS A 222 8.80 9.29 -0.29
C LYS A 222 7.57 8.40 -0.15
N ALA A 223 7.75 7.15 0.29
CA ALA A 223 6.67 6.23 0.57
C ALA A 223 5.74 6.76 1.67
N ALA A 224 6.29 7.24 2.78
CA ALA A 224 5.52 7.83 3.87
C ALA A 224 4.78 9.10 3.43
N ALA A 225 5.45 9.98 2.67
CA ALA A 225 4.88 11.24 2.16
C ALA A 225 3.61 11.03 1.30
N ALA A 226 3.42 9.84 0.72
CA ALA A 226 2.20 9.49 0.02
C ALA A 226 0.94 9.64 0.90
N ALA A 227 1.06 9.53 2.22
CA ALA A 227 0.00 9.72 3.20
C ALA A 227 -0.71 11.07 3.06
N ILE A 228 0.03 12.08 2.61
CA ILE A 228 -0.44 13.44 2.50
C ILE A 228 -1.50 13.60 1.40
N ARG A 229 -1.42 12.79 0.34
CA ARG A 229 -2.36 12.83 -0.79
C ARG A 229 -3.78 12.42 -0.40
N VAL A 230 -3.93 11.61 0.65
CA VAL A 230 -5.23 11.06 1.07
C VAL A 230 -5.82 11.79 2.29
N LEU A 231 -5.19 12.87 2.78
CA LEU A 231 -5.69 13.61 3.96
C LEU A 231 -7.10 14.20 3.79
N HIS A 232 -7.52 14.46 2.54
CA HIS A 232 -8.84 15.00 2.22
C HIS A 232 -9.94 13.93 2.13
N GLU A 233 -9.58 12.65 2.15
CA GLU A 233 -10.53 11.56 1.93
C GLU A 233 -11.62 11.50 3.02
N PRO A 234 -12.85 11.06 2.65
CA PRO A 234 -14.04 11.10 3.50
C PRO A 234 -13.88 10.33 4.82
N ASP A 235 -13.06 9.28 4.83
CA ASP A 235 -12.93 8.35 5.96
C ASP A 235 -12.23 8.95 7.19
N SER A 236 -11.51 10.07 7.03
CA SER A 236 -10.96 10.80 8.17
C SER A 236 -11.96 11.81 8.72
N ALA A 237 -12.33 11.77 10.00
CA ALA A 237 -13.26 12.76 10.58
C ALA A 237 -12.74 14.21 10.48
N SER A 238 -11.41 14.39 10.47
CA SER A 238 -10.73 15.68 10.33
C SER A 238 -9.36 15.49 9.67
N ILE A 239 -8.79 16.56 9.10
CA ILE A 239 -7.37 16.54 8.72
C ILE A 239 -6.55 16.49 10.01
N SER A 240 -5.61 15.55 10.12
CA SER A 240 -4.78 15.41 11.32
C SER A 240 -3.79 16.57 11.44
N GLU A 241 -4.01 17.45 12.41
CA GLU A 241 -3.11 18.58 12.73
C GLU A 241 -1.70 18.11 13.05
N HIS A 242 -1.60 16.98 13.77
CA HIS A 242 -0.32 16.36 14.15
C HIS A 242 0.47 15.92 12.92
N VAL A 243 -0.16 15.18 12.00
CA VAL A 243 0.50 14.67 10.78
C VAL A 243 0.91 15.82 9.86
N VAL A 244 0.03 16.81 9.66
CA VAL A 244 0.35 17.99 8.83
C VAL A 244 1.52 18.78 9.41
N ALA A 245 1.53 19.03 10.72
CA ALA A 245 2.61 19.75 11.38
C ALA A 245 3.94 19.00 11.29
N ALA A 246 3.93 17.70 11.55
CA ALA A 246 5.11 16.85 11.46
C ALA A 246 5.67 16.79 10.04
N PHE A 247 4.80 16.55 9.03
CA PHE A 247 5.22 16.58 7.63
C PHE A 247 5.78 17.95 7.25
N ALA A 248 5.12 19.04 7.66
CA ALA A 248 5.60 20.40 7.41
C ALA A 248 6.94 20.71 8.07
N ALA A 249 7.39 19.94 9.06
CA ALA A 249 8.69 20.09 9.72
C ALA A 249 9.75 19.07 9.24
N SER A 250 9.36 18.06 8.46
CA SER A 250 10.22 16.91 8.14
C SER A 250 11.20 17.15 6.97
N CYS A 251 12.10 16.19 6.78
CA CYS A 251 12.99 16.06 5.63
C CYS A 251 12.26 15.64 4.34
N ALA A 252 11.04 15.10 4.42
CA ALA A 252 10.24 14.76 3.23
C ALA A 252 9.57 15.99 2.59
N PHE A 253 9.39 17.08 3.35
CA PHE A 253 8.66 18.26 2.90
C PHE A 253 9.19 18.88 1.59
N PRO A 254 10.50 19.16 1.42
CA PRO A 254 11.01 19.83 0.22
C PRO A 254 10.64 19.12 -1.08
N ASP A 255 10.64 17.78 -1.06
CA ASP A 255 10.40 16.96 -2.25
C ASP A 255 8.90 16.73 -2.51
N HIS A 256 8.03 16.94 -1.51
CA HIS A 256 6.64 16.48 -1.54
C HIS A 256 5.60 17.52 -1.08
N PHE A 257 5.97 18.77 -0.80
CA PHE A 257 5.01 19.78 -0.33
C PHE A 257 3.88 20.07 -1.31
N GLY A 258 4.09 19.87 -2.62
CA GLY A 258 3.03 20.01 -3.63
C GLY A 258 1.82 19.12 -3.36
N ASP A 259 2.05 17.86 -2.96
CA ASP A 259 0.99 16.91 -2.62
C ASP A 259 0.16 17.38 -1.42
N LEU A 260 0.79 18.07 -0.47
CA LEU A 260 0.10 18.68 0.68
C LEU A 260 -0.87 19.75 0.23
N PHE A 261 -0.40 20.74 -0.53
CA PHE A 261 -1.25 21.86 -0.92
C PHE A 261 -2.38 21.42 -1.84
N HIS A 262 -2.10 20.48 -2.74
CA HIS A 262 -3.13 19.89 -3.58
C HIS A 262 -4.24 19.21 -2.76
N SER A 263 -3.85 18.36 -1.80
CA SER A 263 -4.79 17.66 -0.92
C SER A 263 -5.59 18.62 -0.04
N LEU A 264 -4.94 19.67 0.51
CA LEU A 264 -5.61 20.67 1.35
C LEU A 264 -6.57 21.56 0.54
N GLU A 265 -6.21 21.93 -0.69
CA GLU A 265 -7.06 22.68 -1.60
C GLU A 265 -8.37 21.94 -1.87
N GLN A 266 -8.28 20.65 -2.20
CA GLN A 266 -9.43 19.79 -2.49
C GLN A 266 -10.32 19.50 -1.27
N SER A 267 -9.79 19.64 -0.06
CA SER A 267 -10.54 19.40 1.16
C SER A 267 -11.63 20.44 1.39
N LEU A 268 -12.86 20.00 1.63
CA LEU A 268 -13.97 20.86 2.05
C LEU A 268 -14.02 21.11 3.57
N ARG A 269 -13.06 20.55 4.33
CA ARG A 269 -13.02 20.65 5.79
C ARG A 269 -12.34 21.94 6.26
N LEU A 270 -12.48 22.24 7.55
CA LEU A 270 -11.64 23.25 8.20
C LEU A 270 -10.18 22.82 8.14
N LEU A 271 -9.31 23.79 7.88
CA LEU A 271 -7.88 23.55 7.77
C LEU A 271 -7.27 23.63 9.18
N PRO A 272 -6.36 22.70 9.55
CA PRO A 272 -5.61 22.80 10.80
C PRO A 272 -4.84 24.11 10.88
N SER A 273 -4.73 24.68 12.07
CA SER A 273 -4.03 25.95 12.28
C SER A 273 -2.55 25.84 11.89
N THR A 274 -1.94 24.67 12.09
CA THR A 274 -0.54 24.36 11.73
C THR A 274 -0.27 24.41 10.23
N THR A 275 -1.30 24.42 9.38
CA THR A 275 -1.14 24.55 7.91
C THR A 275 -0.39 25.83 7.54
N ILE A 276 -0.50 26.90 8.34
CA ILE A 276 0.25 28.14 8.10
C ILE A 276 1.77 27.91 8.13
N ILE A 277 2.27 26.99 8.95
CA ILE A 277 3.70 26.64 9.05
C ILE A 277 4.16 26.02 7.72
N ALA A 278 3.33 25.16 7.12
CA ALA A 278 3.60 24.61 5.80
C ALA A 278 3.64 25.70 4.74
N CYS A 279 2.73 26.67 4.79
CA CYS A 279 2.68 27.79 3.84
C CYS A 279 3.96 28.64 3.93
N GLU A 280 4.34 29.04 5.15
CA GLU A 280 5.58 29.80 5.41
C GLU A 280 6.80 29.04 4.88
N ARG A 281 6.93 27.74 5.21
CA ARG A 281 8.06 26.92 4.76
C ARG A 281 8.07 26.71 3.24
N ALA A 282 6.91 26.57 2.60
CA ALA A 282 6.83 26.38 1.15
C ALA A 282 7.32 27.62 0.41
N VAL A 283 6.95 28.81 0.86
CA VAL A 283 7.39 30.06 0.23
C VAL A 283 8.89 30.29 0.47
N ASP A 284 9.38 29.99 1.67
CA ASP A 284 10.82 30.10 1.97
C ASP A 284 11.66 29.07 1.18
N HIS A 285 11.10 27.88 0.90
CA HIS A 285 11.77 26.83 0.16
C HIS A 285 11.75 27.04 -1.37
N ALA A 286 10.57 27.25 -1.95
CA ALA A 286 10.38 27.32 -3.39
C ALA A 286 10.70 28.72 -3.95
N GLY A 287 10.50 29.79 -3.16
CA GLY A 287 10.87 31.16 -3.49
C GLY A 287 10.44 31.58 -4.90
N VAL A 288 11.42 32.01 -5.71
CA VAL A 288 11.21 32.52 -7.08
C VAL A 288 10.64 31.45 -8.03
N GLU A 289 10.80 30.16 -7.72
CA GLU A 289 10.26 29.08 -8.56
C GLU A 289 8.73 29.05 -8.59
N LEU A 290 8.07 29.62 -7.58
CA LEU A 290 6.59 29.76 -7.53
C LEU A 290 6.05 30.73 -8.60
N GLY A 291 6.88 31.64 -9.10
CA GLY A 291 6.55 32.56 -10.20
C GLY A 291 6.95 32.06 -11.59
N ASP A 292 7.67 30.94 -11.70
CA ASP A 292 8.15 30.40 -12.97
C ASP A 292 7.10 29.48 -13.63
N LEU A 293 6.34 30.06 -14.57
CA LEU A 293 5.30 29.38 -15.36
C LEU A 293 5.80 28.19 -16.18
N SER A 294 7.11 28.03 -16.37
CA SER A 294 7.68 26.89 -17.10
C SER A 294 7.85 25.64 -16.24
N ARG A 295 7.62 25.72 -14.93
CA ARG A 295 7.81 24.63 -13.97
C ARG A 295 6.49 24.13 -13.38
N ALA A 296 6.51 22.88 -12.90
CA ALA A 296 5.41 22.27 -12.15
C ALA A 296 4.99 23.11 -10.90
N ALA A 297 5.90 23.94 -10.38
CA ALA A 297 5.69 24.84 -9.25
C ALA A 297 4.57 25.88 -9.46
N ALA A 298 4.26 26.26 -10.71
CA ALA A 298 3.17 27.21 -10.99
C ALA A 298 1.77 26.66 -10.67
N ALA A 299 1.57 25.34 -10.80
CA ALA A 299 0.32 24.69 -10.38
C ALA A 299 0.20 24.71 -8.84
N ILE A 300 1.30 24.39 -8.15
CA ILE A 300 1.36 24.39 -6.67
C ILE A 300 1.12 25.80 -6.11
N SER A 301 1.59 26.85 -6.79
CA SER A 301 1.36 28.24 -6.39
C SER A 301 -0.12 28.57 -6.19
N ARG A 302 -1.01 28.10 -7.08
CA ARG A 302 -2.46 28.34 -6.95
C ARG A 302 -3.05 27.63 -5.73
N ASP A 303 -2.60 26.43 -5.46
CA ASP A 303 -3.05 25.64 -4.31
C ASP A 303 -2.62 26.32 -3.00
N ILE A 304 -1.36 26.80 -2.93
CA ILE A 304 -0.86 27.58 -1.77
C ILE A 304 -1.70 28.84 -1.55
N VAL A 305 -1.93 29.64 -2.60
CA VAL A 305 -2.75 30.86 -2.52
C VAL A 305 -4.14 30.55 -1.97
N THR A 306 -4.79 29.50 -2.48
CA THR A 306 -6.13 29.09 -2.06
C THR A 306 -6.14 28.66 -0.58
N VAL A 307 -5.15 27.87 -0.17
CA VAL A 307 -5.00 27.39 1.21
C VAL A 307 -4.77 28.56 2.18
N VAL A 308 -3.89 29.50 1.84
CA VAL A 308 -3.59 30.68 2.69
C VAL A 308 -4.81 31.58 2.85
N LEU A 309 -5.55 31.87 1.78
CA LEU A 309 -6.78 32.68 1.86
C LEU A 309 -7.88 31.99 2.67
N ARG A 310 -7.99 30.66 2.58
CA ARG A 310 -8.89 29.88 3.42
C ARG A 310 -8.51 29.97 4.90
N LEU A 311 -7.22 29.88 5.23
CA LEU A 311 -6.74 30.06 6.60
C LEU A 311 -7.01 31.49 7.11
N TYR A 312 -6.77 32.50 6.29
CA TYR A 312 -7.07 33.90 6.62
C TYR A 312 -8.53 34.10 7.03
N ARG A 313 -9.47 33.52 6.26
CA ARG A 313 -10.91 33.60 6.54
C ARG A 313 -11.30 32.84 7.82
N GLN A 314 -10.66 31.70 8.09
CA GLN A 314 -10.94 30.87 9.27
C GLN A 314 -10.30 31.41 10.56
N GLY A 315 -9.19 32.14 10.42
CA GLY A 315 -8.31 32.52 11.51
C GLY A 315 -8.76 33.73 12.34
N ASP A 316 -8.18 33.83 13.53
CA ASP A 316 -8.23 35.03 14.39
C ASP A 316 -7.25 36.11 13.87
N ALA A 317 -7.09 37.20 14.63
CA ALA A 317 -6.22 38.31 14.24
C ALA A 317 -4.75 37.86 14.06
N VAL A 318 -4.26 36.95 14.90
CA VAL A 318 -2.87 36.47 14.84
C VAL A 318 -2.65 35.59 13.60
N MET A 319 -3.59 34.69 13.31
CA MET A 319 -3.53 33.86 12.10
C MET A 319 -3.63 34.71 10.83
N ARG A 320 -4.49 35.74 10.83
CA ARG A 320 -4.64 36.64 9.67
C ARG A 320 -3.36 37.41 9.38
N ASP A 321 -2.69 37.90 10.42
CA ASP A 321 -1.40 38.60 10.29
C ASP A 321 -0.35 37.72 9.60
N ARG A 322 -0.19 36.48 10.08
CA ARG A 322 0.72 35.49 9.46
C ARG A 322 0.33 35.14 8.02
N CYS A 323 -0.96 35.02 7.73
CA CYS A 323 -1.43 34.77 6.37
C CYS A 323 -1.07 35.95 5.43
N LEU A 324 -1.16 37.19 5.92
CA LEU A 324 -0.76 38.36 5.14
C LEU A 324 0.74 38.38 4.88
N ASP A 325 1.58 38.01 5.86
CA ASP A 325 3.04 37.87 5.64
C ASP A 325 3.35 36.87 4.52
N VAL A 326 2.61 35.74 4.47
CA VAL A 326 2.76 34.75 3.39
C VAL A 326 2.30 35.31 2.05
N VAL A 327 1.16 36.03 2.02
CA VAL A 327 0.64 36.68 0.80
C VAL A 327 1.63 37.72 0.26
N ASP A 328 2.25 38.51 1.13
CA ASP A 328 3.25 39.50 0.74
C ASP A 328 4.47 38.83 0.10
N LYS A 329 5.00 37.76 0.71
CA LYS A 329 6.09 36.98 0.12
C LYS A 329 5.70 36.35 -1.23
N LEU A 330 4.47 35.86 -1.36
CA LEU A 330 3.95 35.34 -2.63
C LEU A 330 3.86 36.44 -3.70
N ALA A 331 3.46 37.65 -3.32
CA ALA A 331 3.42 38.80 -4.22
C ALA A 331 4.83 39.21 -4.70
N ASP A 332 5.81 39.21 -3.79
CA ASP A 332 7.21 39.55 -4.09
C ASP A 332 7.84 38.61 -5.13
N VAL A 333 7.49 37.32 -5.09
CA VAL A 333 7.99 36.32 -6.06
C VAL A 333 7.12 36.22 -7.32
N GLY A 334 6.06 37.02 -7.43
CA GLY A 334 5.14 36.98 -8.57
C GLY A 334 4.37 35.67 -8.67
N ALA A 335 3.97 35.10 -7.53
CA ALA A 335 3.27 33.82 -7.44
C ALA A 335 2.02 33.80 -8.33
N TYR A 336 1.91 32.75 -9.14
CA TYR A 336 0.83 32.60 -10.09
C TYR A 336 -0.54 32.41 -9.42
N GLY A 337 -1.56 33.14 -9.90
CA GLY A 337 -2.95 33.06 -9.41
C GLY A 337 -3.29 34.00 -8.24
N LEU A 338 -2.31 34.66 -7.65
CA LEU A 338 -2.53 35.59 -6.55
C LEU A 338 -3.33 36.85 -6.95
N PRO A 339 -3.01 37.55 -8.07
CA PRO A 339 -3.76 38.74 -8.46
C PRO A 339 -5.25 38.47 -8.69
N GLU A 340 -5.58 37.35 -9.33
CA GLU A 340 -6.96 36.94 -9.57
C GLU A 340 -7.68 36.63 -8.25
N ALA A 341 -7.03 35.91 -7.33
CA ALA A 341 -7.61 35.57 -6.04
C ALA A 341 -7.92 36.82 -5.18
N LEU A 342 -7.02 37.79 -5.12
CA LEU A 342 -7.22 39.05 -4.37
C LEU A 342 -8.35 39.93 -4.97
N GLN A 343 -8.52 39.91 -6.30
CA GLN A 343 -9.65 40.58 -6.95
C GLN A 343 -10.99 39.95 -6.57
N HIS A 344 -11.03 38.65 -6.32
CA HIS A 344 -12.23 37.98 -5.83
C HIS A 344 -12.53 38.33 -4.37
N GLU A 345 -11.52 38.40 -3.49
CA GLU A 345 -11.71 38.82 -2.08
C GLU A 345 -12.29 40.23 -1.96
N SER A 346 -11.72 41.20 -2.71
CA SER A 346 -12.16 42.60 -2.69
C SER A 346 -13.58 42.83 -3.22
N ARG A 347 -14.13 41.87 -3.98
CA ARG A 347 -15.52 41.91 -4.46
C ARG A 347 -16.52 41.30 -3.48
N THR A 348 -16.10 40.33 -2.67
CA THR A 348 -16.97 39.68 -1.66
C THR A 348 -17.18 40.52 -0.40
N ASP A 349 -16.23 41.40 -0.05
CA ASP A 349 -16.39 42.37 1.06
C ASP A 349 -17.20 43.63 0.66
N GLY A 350 -17.59 43.75 -0.61
CA GLY A 350 -18.39 44.86 -1.15
C GLY A 350 -19.92 44.64 -1.10
N GLY A 351 -20.49 44.35 0.07
CA GLY A 351 -21.95 44.40 0.30
C GLY A 351 -22.47 45.84 0.47
N PRO A 352 -23.75 46.14 0.15
CA PRO A 352 -24.18 47.48 -0.25
C PRO A 352 -24.10 48.49 0.91
N GLY A 353 -23.51 49.65 0.63
CA GLY A 353 -23.48 50.78 1.55
C GLY A 353 -24.89 51.22 1.96
N PRO A 354 -25.04 51.82 3.15
CA PRO A 354 -26.35 52.19 3.67
C PRO A 354 -26.96 53.28 2.78
N GLY A 355 -28.13 52.98 2.22
CA GLY A 355 -29.02 53.97 1.62
C GLY A 355 -29.84 54.72 2.65
#